data_AF-A0A1M6VBF2-F1
#
_entry.id   AF-A0A1M6VBF2-F1
#
_cell.length_a   1.000
_cell.length_b   1.000
_cell.length_c   1.000
_cell.angle_alpha   90.00
_cell.angle_beta   90.00
_cell.angle_gamma   90.00
#
_symmetry.space_group_name_H-M   'P 1'
#
loop_
_entity.id
_entity.type
_entity.pdbx_description
1 polymer ?
#
loop_
_entity_poly.entity_id
_entity_poly.type
_entity_poly.pdbx_seq_one_letter_code
_entity_poly.pdbx_strand_id
1 'polypeptide(L)'
;MRSLIIFLCTFFFHLPSTNEDTNIDSLFLNWNRVTLNSLSRLCSDMEEQSDRSLCENRIATMPGFWAIEDDSLNRSSIRWIFLNKMENDSNKLSKDWTIVEVMKTGEKVSLVNYIISYSGTNANIIKYVYAKGEWIKINEKISMLKIGDFKLPISKTLLSSNSYPYDVIITNFKQDSVCESNYYLEHTIADSIKIVCMLKE
;
A
#
# COMPACT_ATOMS: atom_id res chain seq x y z
N MET A 1 5.10 73.05 -10.89
CA MET A 1 5.61 71.67 -11.08
C MET A 1 4.96 70.80 -10.02
N ARG A 2 4.12 69.84 -10.43
CA ARG A 2 3.44 68.91 -9.51
C ARG A 2 4.13 67.55 -9.62
N SER A 3 4.78 67.11 -8.55
CA SER A 3 5.47 65.82 -8.49
C SER A 3 4.45 64.71 -8.22
N LEU A 4 4.39 63.74 -9.14
CA LEU A 4 3.56 62.54 -9.06
C LEU A 4 4.36 61.46 -8.31
N ILE A 5 3.95 61.12 -7.09
CA ILE A 5 4.54 60.02 -6.32
C ILE A 5 3.83 58.73 -6.73
N ILE A 6 4.54 57.86 -7.47
CA ILE A 6 4.06 56.54 -7.86
C ILE A 6 4.37 55.57 -6.71
N PHE A 7 3.33 55.11 -6.03
CA PHE A 7 3.40 54.08 -5.00
C PHE A 7 3.56 52.72 -5.70
N LEU A 8 4.77 52.15 -5.64
CA LEU A 8 5.07 50.84 -6.20
C LEU A 8 4.57 49.77 -5.22
N CYS A 9 3.35 49.26 -5.42
CA CYS A 9 2.84 48.12 -4.67
C CYS A 9 3.58 46.85 -5.11
N THR A 10 4.62 46.46 -4.37
CA THR A 10 5.24 45.14 -4.51
C THR A 10 4.32 44.09 -3.91
N PHE A 11 3.47 43.50 -4.75
CA PHE A 11 2.81 42.23 -4.43
C PHE A 11 3.90 41.16 -4.30
N PHE A 12 4.22 40.77 -3.06
CA PHE A 12 4.94 39.54 -2.79
C PHE A 12 4.04 38.37 -3.16
N PHE A 13 4.16 37.88 -4.40
CA PHE A 13 3.67 36.56 -4.75
C PHE A 13 4.48 35.55 -3.93
N HIS A 14 3.91 35.08 -2.82
CA HIS A 14 4.34 33.82 -2.22
C HIS A 14 4.03 32.72 -3.23
N LEU A 15 5.04 32.34 -4.01
CA LEU A 15 5.04 31.09 -4.75
C LEU A 15 4.85 29.97 -3.73
N PRO A 16 3.81 29.11 -3.84
CA PRO A 16 3.70 27.95 -2.98
C PRO A 16 4.93 27.08 -3.21
N SER A 17 5.57 26.69 -2.11
CA SER A 17 6.71 25.76 -2.08
C SER A 17 6.29 24.44 -2.73
N THR A 18 6.81 24.15 -3.92
CA THR A 18 6.56 22.94 -4.72
C THR A 18 7.31 21.69 -4.23
N ASN A 19 7.61 21.60 -2.93
CA ASN A 19 8.50 20.56 -2.39
C ASN A 19 7.80 19.36 -1.73
N GLU A 20 6.47 19.38 -1.54
CA GLU A 20 5.76 18.25 -0.89
C GLU A 20 5.27 17.19 -1.90
N ASP A 21 4.73 17.60 -3.07
CA ASP A 21 4.17 16.67 -4.07
C ASP A 21 5.20 15.71 -4.71
N THR A 22 6.49 16.06 -4.70
CA THR A 22 7.54 15.21 -5.32
C THR A 22 7.81 13.94 -4.51
N ASN A 23 7.45 13.90 -3.22
CA ASN A 23 7.68 12.74 -2.37
C ASN A 23 6.60 11.66 -2.57
N ILE A 24 5.32 12.03 -2.58
CA ILE A 24 4.21 11.09 -2.78
C ILE A 24 4.24 10.44 -4.18
N ASP A 25 4.54 11.21 -5.22
CA ASP A 25 4.61 10.70 -6.59
C ASP A 25 5.76 9.69 -6.74
N SER A 26 6.92 9.98 -6.15
CA SER A 26 8.07 9.07 -6.15
C SER A 26 7.78 7.79 -5.36
N LEU A 27 7.13 7.92 -4.19
CA LEU A 27 6.71 6.80 -3.37
C LEU A 27 5.71 5.91 -4.11
N PHE A 28 4.73 6.51 -4.78
CA PHE A 28 3.73 5.84 -5.61
C PHE A 28 4.38 5.00 -6.71
N LEU A 29 5.26 5.61 -7.52
CA LEU A 29 5.92 4.93 -8.63
C LEU A 29 6.77 3.77 -8.13
N ASN A 30 7.56 3.98 -7.07
CA ASN A 30 8.40 2.94 -6.51
C ASN A 30 7.57 1.79 -5.91
N TRP A 31 6.46 2.12 -5.21
CA TRP A 31 5.58 1.11 -4.62
C TRP A 31 4.93 0.23 -5.67
N ASN A 32 4.44 0.82 -6.76
CA ASN A 32 3.87 0.06 -7.88
C ASN A 32 4.92 -0.84 -8.52
N ARG A 33 6.10 -0.31 -8.85
CA ARG A 33 7.18 -1.07 -9.46
C ARG A 33 7.61 -2.27 -8.61
N VAL A 34 7.86 -2.05 -7.31
CA VAL A 34 8.30 -3.13 -6.42
C VAL A 34 7.20 -4.19 -6.25
N THR A 35 5.92 -3.77 -6.21
CA THR A 35 4.82 -4.73 -6.08
C THR A 35 4.59 -5.56 -7.35
N LEU A 36 4.62 -4.93 -8.53
CA LEU A 36 4.47 -5.63 -9.81
C LEU A 36 5.62 -6.61 -10.02
N ASN A 37 6.86 -6.19 -9.71
CA ASN A 37 8.03 -7.08 -9.76
C ASN A 37 7.90 -8.25 -8.77
N SER A 38 7.36 -8.02 -7.59
CA SER A 38 7.12 -9.08 -6.59
C SER A 38 6.13 -10.12 -7.10
N LEU A 39 5.03 -9.67 -7.72
CA LEU A 39 4.05 -10.54 -8.34
C LEU A 39 4.66 -11.34 -9.49
N SER A 40 5.42 -10.70 -10.39
CA SER A 40 6.12 -11.40 -11.48
C SER A 40 7.10 -12.47 -10.99
N ARG A 41 7.87 -12.16 -9.93
CA ARG A 41 8.78 -13.12 -9.30
C ARG A 41 8.01 -14.29 -8.69
N LEU A 42 6.94 -14.01 -7.94
CA LEU A 42 6.09 -15.04 -7.37
C LEU A 42 5.60 -16.02 -8.45
N CYS A 43 5.07 -15.50 -9.56
CA CYS A 43 4.55 -16.36 -10.64
C CYS A 43 5.65 -17.21 -11.30
N SER A 44 6.87 -16.67 -11.40
CA SER A 44 8.02 -17.39 -11.97
C SER A 44 8.50 -18.52 -11.05
N ASP A 45 8.34 -18.36 -9.74
CA ASP A 45 8.77 -19.32 -8.72
C ASP A 45 7.71 -20.40 -8.40
N MET A 46 6.50 -20.32 -8.99
CA MET A 46 5.42 -21.30 -8.79
C MET A 46 5.73 -22.64 -9.47
N GLU A 47 5.69 -23.72 -8.71
CA GLU A 47 5.91 -25.08 -9.19
C GLU A 47 4.64 -25.70 -9.78
N GLU A 48 3.49 -25.47 -9.13
CA GLU A 48 2.18 -26.01 -9.53
C GLU A 48 1.56 -25.21 -10.68
N GLN A 49 1.09 -25.91 -11.71
CA GLN A 49 0.53 -25.27 -12.91
C GLN A 49 -0.73 -24.46 -12.62
N SER A 50 -1.59 -24.94 -11.70
CA SER A 50 -2.80 -24.22 -11.30
C SER A 50 -2.49 -22.89 -10.62
N ASP A 51 -1.52 -22.86 -9.71
CA ASP A 51 -1.11 -21.65 -9.01
C ASP A 51 -0.41 -20.67 -9.95
N ARG A 52 0.40 -21.19 -10.89
CA ARG A 52 0.98 -20.37 -11.97
C ARG A 52 -0.11 -19.69 -12.80
N SER A 53 -1.13 -20.43 -13.24
CA SER A 53 -2.23 -19.86 -14.02
C SER A 53 -3.05 -18.82 -13.24
N LEU A 54 -3.29 -19.04 -11.94
CA LEU A 54 -3.91 -18.03 -11.07
C LEU A 54 -3.03 -16.78 -10.95
N CYS A 55 -1.73 -16.96 -10.77
CA CYS A 55 -0.77 -15.87 -10.66
C CYS A 55 -0.66 -15.05 -11.97
N GLU A 56 -0.59 -15.72 -13.12
CA GLU A 56 -0.60 -15.08 -14.44
C GLU A 56 -1.88 -14.27 -14.67
N ASN A 57 -3.04 -14.79 -14.22
CA ASN A 57 -4.28 -14.05 -14.25
C ASN A 57 -4.19 -12.77 -13.40
N ARG A 58 -3.55 -12.81 -12.23
CA ARG A 58 -3.30 -11.62 -11.40
C ARG A 58 -2.38 -10.62 -12.09
N ILE A 59 -1.28 -11.06 -12.71
CA ILE A 59 -0.40 -10.18 -13.51
C ILE A 59 -1.21 -9.44 -14.58
N ALA A 60 -2.08 -10.15 -15.29
CA ALA A 60 -2.84 -9.57 -16.39
C ALA A 60 -3.93 -8.59 -15.95
N THR A 61 -4.51 -8.76 -14.76
CA THR A 61 -5.73 -8.04 -14.34
C THR A 61 -5.49 -6.94 -13.30
N MET A 62 -4.51 -7.12 -12.40
CA MET A 62 -4.31 -6.21 -11.28
C MET A 62 -3.86 -4.80 -11.66
N PRO A 63 -2.96 -4.59 -12.65
CA PRO A 63 -2.59 -3.25 -13.09
C PRO A 63 -3.81 -2.44 -13.54
N GLY A 64 -4.70 -3.07 -14.33
CA GLY A 64 -5.96 -2.45 -14.76
C GLY A 64 -6.92 -2.18 -13.60
N PHE A 65 -7.02 -3.10 -12.63
CA PHE A 65 -7.88 -2.92 -11.45
C PHE A 65 -7.47 -1.71 -10.60
N TRP A 66 -6.18 -1.53 -10.33
CA TRP A 66 -5.70 -0.37 -9.58
C TRP A 66 -5.49 0.88 -10.45
N ALA A 67 -5.55 0.73 -11.77
CA ALA A 67 -5.16 1.73 -12.76
C ALA A 67 -3.71 2.22 -12.56
N ILE A 68 -2.77 1.27 -12.44
CA ILE A 68 -1.34 1.53 -12.22
C ILE A 68 -0.49 0.92 -13.34
N GLU A 69 0.65 1.55 -13.59
CA GLU A 69 1.76 1.04 -14.41
C GLU A 69 3.06 1.22 -13.62
N ASP A 70 4.17 0.66 -14.10
CA ASP A 70 5.47 0.65 -13.40
C ASP A 70 6.29 1.95 -13.52
N ASP A 71 5.98 2.78 -14.51
CA ASP A 71 6.65 4.05 -14.79
C ASP A 71 5.71 5.24 -15.02
N SER A 72 4.39 5.03 -14.93
CA SER A 72 3.38 6.07 -15.16
C SER A 72 2.72 6.56 -13.87
N LEU A 73 2.55 7.88 -13.77
CA LEU A 73 1.84 8.53 -12.68
C LEU A 73 0.35 8.65 -13.00
N ASN A 74 -0.49 7.91 -12.28
CA ASN A 74 -1.94 8.07 -12.32
C ASN A 74 -2.50 8.51 -10.97
N ARG A 75 -2.80 9.80 -10.84
CA ARG A 75 -3.37 10.37 -9.59
C ARG A 75 -4.82 9.97 -9.33
N SER A 76 -5.50 9.36 -10.31
CA SER A 76 -6.82 8.75 -10.12
C SER A 76 -6.77 7.26 -9.73
N SER A 77 -5.57 6.67 -9.65
CA SER A 77 -5.39 5.28 -9.23
C SER A 77 -5.77 5.08 -7.76
N ILE A 78 -6.22 3.87 -7.44
CA ILE A 78 -6.66 3.51 -6.08
C ILE A 78 -5.53 3.73 -5.06
N ARG A 79 -4.29 3.41 -5.44
CA ARG A 79 -3.11 3.56 -4.57
C ARG A 79 -2.65 5.01 -4.41
N TRP A 80 -2.71 5.82 -5.46
CA TRP A 80 -2.37 7.24 -5.31
C TRP A 80 -3.39 7.94 -4.40
N ILE A 81 -4.68 7.67 -4.59
CA ILE A 81 -5.75 8.19 -3.71
C ILE A 81 -5.52 7.72 -2.27
N PHE A 82 -5.04 6.49 -2.06
CA PHE A 82 -4.69 5.98 -0.73
C PHE A 82 -3.54 6.78 -0.08
N LEU A 83 -2.43 6.96 -0.79
CA LEU A 83 -1.28 7.70 -0.28
C LEU A 83 -1.67 9.14 0.07
N ASN A 84 -2.43 9.80 -0.81
CA ASN A 84 -2.91 11.16 -0.58
C ASN A 84 -3.85 11.21 0.63
N LYS A 85 -4.73 10.21 0.80
CA LYS A 85 -5.58 10.10 1.99
C LYS A 85 -4.76 9.96 3.28
N MET A 86 -3.75 9.11 3.25
CA MET A 86 -2.88 8.84 4.41
C MET A 86 -2.12 10.08 4.87
N GLU A 87 -1.59 10.86 3.92
CA GLU A 87 -0.88 12.11 4.18
C GLU A 87 -1.81 13.16 4.79
N ASN A 88 -3.02 13.31 4.22
CA ASN A 88 -4.02 14.26 4.70
C ASN A 88 -4.63 13.90 6.07
N ASP A 89 -4.71 12.62 6.41
CA ASP A 89 -5.19 12.16 7.73
C ASP A 89 -4.21 12.49 8.87
N SER A 90 -3.08 13.17 8.59
CA SER A 90 -2.07 13.58 9.56
C SER A 90 -1.51 12.41 10.38
N ASN A 91 -1.50 11.21 9.78
CA ASN A 91 -0.94 10.03 10.40
C ASN A 91 0.57 10.22 10.54
N LYS A 92 1.05 10.45 11.76
CA LYS A 92 2.49 10.48 12.04
C LYS A 92 3.03 9.06 11.94
N LEU A 93 3.50 8.69 10.75
CA LEU A 93 4.19 7.44 10.54
C LEU A 93 5.56 7.49 11.22
N SER A 94 5.91 6.39 11.86
CA SER A 94 7.28 6.11 12.27
C SER A 94 8.18 5.95 11.04
N LYS A 95 9.50 6.04 11.25
CA LYS A 95 10.48 5.80 10.17
C LYS A 95 10.30 4.44 9.50
N ASP A 96 9.91 3.42 10.26
CA ASP A 96 9.66 2.08 9.75
C ASP A 96 8.16 1.82 9.84
N TRP A 97 7.54 1.41 8.75
CA TRP A 97 6.11 1.12 8.70
C TRP A 97 5.77 0.11 7.60
N THR A 98 4.58 -0.47 7.66
CA THR A 98 4.11 -1.49 6.72
C THR A 98 2.72 -1.14 6.21
N ILE A 99 2.47 -1.36 4.92
CA ILE A 99 1.11 -1.47 4.36
C ILE A 99 0.81 -2.95 4.16
N VAL A 100 -0.34 -3.39 4.66
CA VAL A 100 -0.93 -4.68 4.29
C VAL A 100 -2.18 -4.41 3.47
N GLU A 101 -2.13 -4.71 2.17
CA GLU A 101 -3.28 -4.66 1.27
C GLU A 101 -3.93 -6.04 1.26
N VAL A 102 -5.23 -6.11 1.56
CA VAL A 102 -6.03 -7.33 1.48
C VAL A 102 -7.05 -7.15 0.37
N MET A 103 -7.02 -8.06 -0.60
CA MET A 103 -7.91 -8.03 -1.75
C MET A 103 -8.76 -9.29 -1.76
N LYS A 104 -10.08 -9.09 -1.67
CA LYS A 104 -11.07 -10.15 -1.91
C LYS A 104 -11.52 -10.08 -3.36
N THR A 105 -11.19 -11.09 -4.15
CA THR A 105 -11.68 -11.26 -5.51
C THR A 105 -12.99 -12.07 -5.52
N GLY A 106 -13.93 -11.72 -6.40
CA GLY A 106 -15.27 -12.35 -6.50
C GLY A 106 -16.30 -11.42 -7.14
N GLU A 107 -17.60 -11.67 -6.94
CA GLU A 107 -18.69 -10.84 -7.48
C GLU A 107 -18.60 -9.36 -7.04
N LYS A 108 -18.02 -9.13 -5.85
CA LYS A 108 -17.70 -7.80 -5.35
C LYS A 108 -16.25 -7.77 -4.89
N VAL A 109 -15.44 -6.97 -5.55
CA VAL A 109 -14.07 -6.71 -5.10
C VAL A 109 -14.11 -5.84 -3.85
N SER A 110 -13.41 -6.26 -2.80
CA SER A 110 -13.22 -5.47 -1.59
C SER A 110 -11.73 -5.30 -1.35
N LEU A 111 -11.33 -4.06 -1.10
CA LEU A 111 -9.95 -3.69 -0.81
C LEU A 111 -9.88 -3.07 0.58
N VAL A 112 -8.99 -3.62 1.40
CA VAL A 112 -8.73 -3.17 2.77
C VAL A 112 -7.24 -2.92 2.92
N ASN A 113 -6.86 -1.75 3.39
CA ASN A 113 -5.47 -1.42 3.69
C ASN A 113 -5.28 -1.28 5.20
N TYR A 114 -4.25 -1.93 5.72
CA TYR A 114 -3.78 -1.72 7.08
C TYR A 114 -2.46 -0.97 7.03
N ILE A 115 -2.37 0.16 7.72
CA ILE A 115 -1.12 0.88 7.94
C ILE A 115 -0.62 0.49 9.33
N ILE A 116 0.62 0.03 9.42
CA ILE A 116 1.22 -0.46 10.66
C ILE A 116 2.49 0.35 10.91
N SER A 117 2.44 1.27 11.86
CA SER A 117 3.55 2.12 12.26
C SER A 117 4.17 1.60 13.55
N TYR A 118 5.46 1.25 13.51
CA TYR A 118 6.17 0.62 14.63
C TYR A 118 6.81 1.65 15.56
N SER A 119 6.57 1.50 16.87
CA SER A 119 7.18 2.29 17.94
C SER A 119 7.66 1.36 19.07
N GLY A 120 8.92 0.95 18.98
CA GLY A 120 9.53 0.02 19.93
C GLY A 120 8.90 -1.37 19.88
N THR A 121 8.22 -1.77 20.96
CA THR A 121 7.52 -3.07 21.06
C THR A 121 6.05 -3.01 20.65
N ASN A 122 5.54 -1.81 20.36
CA ASN A 122 4.15 -1.57 20.00
C ASN A 122 4.06 -1.13 18.54
N ALA A 123 2.90 -1.34 17.93
CA ALA A 123 2.56 -0.80 16.63
C ALA A 123 1.20 -0.12 16.69
N ASN A 124 1.08 1.04 16.05
CA ASN A 124 -0.20 1.64 15.73
C ASN A 124 -0.71 1.05 14.41
N ILE A 125 -1.92 0.50 14.41
CA ILE A 125 -2.54 -0.17 13.27
C ILE A 125 -3.78 0.62 12.88
N ILE A 126 -3.80 1.12 11.66
CA ILE A 126 -4.93 1.87 11.11
C ILE A 126 -5.53 1.09 9.96
N LYS A 127 -6.84 0.82 10.02
CA LYS A 127 -7.59 0.06 9.02
C LYS A 127 -8.39 1.00 8.12
N TYR A 128 -8.20 0.86 6.83
CA TYR A 128 -8.89 1.60 5.77
C TYR A 128 -9.66 0.64 4.88
N VAL A 129 -10.84 1.05 4.43
CA VAL A 129 -11.64 0.33 3.42
C VAL A 129 -11.85 1.23 2.22
N TYR A 130 -11.66 0.69 1.02
CA TYR A 130 -12.01 1.37 -0.22
C TYR A 130 -13.49 1.13 -0.55
N ALA A 131 -14.28 2.20 -0.58
CA ALA A 131 -15.70 2.13 -0.89
C ALA A 131 -16.15 3.40 -1.62
N LYS A 132 -16.96 3.22 -2.68
CA LYS A 132 -17.54 4.32 -3.46
C LYS A 132 -16.50 5.33 -4.02
N GLY A 133 -15.31 4.85 -4.37
CA GLY A 133 -14.25 5.69 -4.94
C GLY A 133 -13.33 6.35 -3.91
N GLU A 134 -13.53 6.08 -2.62
CA GLU A 134 -12.80 6.75 -1.54
C GLU A 134 -12.26 5.76 -0.51
N TRP A 135 -11.20 6.19 0.19
CA TRP A 135 -10.64 5.47 1.33
C TRP A 135 -11.20 6.01 2.65
N ILE A 136 -11.81 5.11 3.42
CA ILE A 136 -12.44 5.43 4.69
C ILE A 136 -11.66 4.74 5.81
N LYS A 137 -11.14 5.52 6.76
CA LYS A 137 -10.58 4.99 8.01
C LYS A 137 -11.72 4.42 8.85
N ILE A 138 -11.66 3.14 9.18
CA ILE A 138 -12.72 2.44 9.92
C ILE A 138 -12.28 1.98 11.32
N ASN A 139 -10.99 1.85 11.57
CA ASN A 139 -10.47 1.43 12.87
C ASN A 139 -9.04 1.94 13.09
N GLU A 140 -8.66 2.13 14.35
CA GLU A 140 -7.30 2.39 14.79
C GLU A 140 -7.07 1.71 16.15
N LYS A 141 -5.99 0.94 16.27
CA LYS A 141 -5.65 0.24 17.51
C LYS A 141 -4.15 0.14 17.72
N ILE A 142 -3.74 0.00 18.97
CA ILE A 142 -2.36 -0.32 19.33
C ILE A 142 -2.26 -1.83 19.59
N SER A 143 -1.22 -2.47 19.07
CA SER A 143 -0.95 -3.89 19.33
C SER A 143 0.54 -4.14 19.56
N MET A 144 0.87 -5.25 20.23
CA MET A 144 2.25 -5.71 20.42
C MET A 144 2.74 -6.44 19.17
N LEU A 145 3.14 -5.65 18.16
CA LEU A 145 3.68 -6.12 16.89
C LEU A 145 5.05 -5.51 16.62
N LYS A 146 5.91 -6.31 15.99
CA LYS A 146 7.22 -5.90 15.48
C LYS A 146 7.28 -6.12 13.97
N ILE A 147 8.12 -5.36 13.27
CA ILE A 147 8.29 -5.52 11.81
C ILE A 147 8.67 -6.95 11.39
N GLY A 148 9.41 -7.68 12.23
CA GLY A 148 9.77 -9.07 12.00
C GLY A 148 8.59 -10.05 12.06
N ASP A 149 7.47 -9.68 12.68
CA ASP A 149 6.27 -10.51 12.75
C ASP A 149 5.59 -10.68 11.37
N PHE A 150 6.00 -9.90 10.38
CA PHE A 150 5.49 -9.89 9.01
C PHE A 150 6.39 -10.65 8.02
N LYS A 151 7.51 -11.23 8.50
CA LYS A 151 8.32 -12.13 7.70
C LYS A 151 7.61 -13.48 7.61
N LEU A 152 6.79 -13.63 6.58
CA LEU A 152 6.14 -14.90 6.30
C LEU A 152 7.16 -15.85 5.67
N PRO A 153 7.29 -17.09 6.16
CA PRO A 153 7.88 -18.13 5.33
C PRO A 153 6.96 -18.28 4.12
N ILE A 154 7.45 -17.96 2.92
CA ILE A 154 6.72 -18.21 1.68
C ILE A 154 6.57 -19.73 1.59
N SER A 155 5.40 -20.25 1.96
CA SER A 155 5.05 -21.63 1.66
C SER A 155 4.85 -21.69 0.15
N LYS A 156 5.77 -22.35 -0.56
CA LYS A 156 5.63 -22.65 -2.00
C LYS A 156 4.53 -23.68 -2.29
N THR A 157 3.86 -24.19 -1.26
CA THR A 157 2.89 -25.28 -1.34
C THR A 157 1.55 -24.87 -0.75
N LEU A 158 0.49 -25.32 -1.43
CA LEU A 158 -0.93 -25.19 -1.05
C LEU A 158 -1.16 -25.60 0.42
N LEU A 159 -1.83 -24.73 1.18
CA LEU A 159 -2.28 -25.04 2.53
C LEU A 159 -3.67 -25.65 2.47
N SER A 160 -3.75 -26.98 2.55
CA SER A 160 -4.93 -27.77 2.17
C SER A 160 -6.20 -27.61 3.02
N SER A 161 -6.23 -26.84 4.12
CA SER A 161 -7.46 -26.70 4.92
C SER A 161 -7.56 -25.51 5.89
N ASN A 162 -6.52 -24.68 6.08
CA ASN A 162 -6.52 -23.56 7.05
C ASN A 162 -5.85 -22.32 6.44
N SER A 163 -6.26 -21.96 5.24
CA SER A 163 -5.60 -20.92 4.47
C SER A 163 -6.44 -19.65 4.40
N TYR A 164 -5.77 -18.50 4.41
CA TYR A 164 -6.45 -17.23 4.30
C TYR A 164 -7.04 -17.06 2.89
N PRO A 165 -8.35 -16.75 2.74
CA PRO A 165 -9.04 -16.83 1.45
C PRO A 165 -8.93 -15.54 0.62
N TYR A 166 -7.89 -14.74 0.82
CA TYR A 166 -7.70 -13.45 0.15
C TYR A 166 -6.26 -13.29 -0.30
N ASP A 167 -6.07 -12.58 -1.41
CA ASP A 167 -4.75 -12.13 -1.83
C ASP A 167 -4.28 -11.06 -0.83
N VAL A 168 -3.00 -11.12 -0.45
CA VAL A 168 -2.39 -10.21 0.49
C VAL A 168 -1.09 -9.66 -0.07
N ILE A 169 -0.89 -8.35 0.08
CA ILE A 169 0.35 -7.67 -0.28
C ILE A 169 0.89 -7.01 0.95
N ILE A 170 2.12 -7.36 1.32
CA ILE A 170 2.82 -6.77 2.46
C ILE A 170 3.95 -5.93 1.89
N THR A 171 3.84 -4.62 2.02
CA THR A 171 4.89 -3.67 1.62
C THR A 171 5.52 -3.05 2.86
N ASN A 172 6.83 -3.21 3.02
CA ASN A 172 7.59 -2.63 4.11
C ASN A 172 8.31 -1.36 3.65
N PHE A 173 8.24 -0.33 4.49
CA PHE A 173 8.82 0.98 4.26
C PHE A 173 9.83 1.31 5.35
N LYS A 174 10.92 1.97 4.96
CA LYS A 174 11.96 2.49 5.85
C LYS A 174 12.37 3.87 5.38
N GLN A 175 12.29 4.84 6.27
CA GLN A 175 12.58 6.26 5.99
C GLN A 175 11.84 6.73 4.72
N ASP A 176 10.54 6.44 4.66
CA ASP A 176 9.64 6.81 3.55
C ASP A 176 10.03 6.22 2.18
N SER A 177 10.87 5.18 2.17
CA SER A 177 11.23 4.43 0.96
C SER A 177 10.74 2.99 1.03
N VAL A 178 10.24 2.48 -0.09
CA VAL A 178 9.84 1.07 -0.23
C VAL A 178 11.08 0.18 -0.13
N CYS A 179 11.10 -0.71 0.84
CA CYS A 179 12.19 -1.69 1.03
C CYS A 179 11.90 -2.99 0.29
N GLU A 180 10.70 -3.53 0.49
CA GLU A 180 10.25 -4.77 -0.11
C GLU A 180 8.73 -4.77 -0.21
N SER A 181 8.22 -5.48 -1.21
CA SER A 181 6.80 -5.85 -1.32
C SER A 181 6.76 -7.36 -1.55
N ASN A 182 5.90 -8.05 -0.81
CA ASN A 182 5.68 -9.48 -0.96
C ASN A 182 4.20 -9.72 -1.28
N TYR A 183 3.96 -10.36 -2.41
CA TYR A 183 2.64 -10.77 -2.83
C TYR A 183 2.38 -12.21 -2.38
N TYR A 184 1.20 -12.46 -1.84
CA TYR A 184 0.73 -13.77 -1.45
C TYR A 184 -0.64 -13.99 -2.08
N LEU A 185 -0.76 -15.07 -2.86
CA LEU A 185 -2.06 -15.48 -3.39
C LEU A 185 -2.96 -15.94 -2.24
N GLU A 186 -4.27 -15.94 -2.49
CA GLU A 186 -5.20 -16.78 -1.74
C GLU A 186 -4.61 -18.18 -1.55
N HIS A 187 -4.98 -18.84 -0.46
CA HIS A 187 -4.49 -20.17 -0.06
C HIS A 187 -2.99 -20.36 0.25
N THR A 188 -2.15 -19.34 0.07
CA THR A 188 -0.68 -19.44 0.32
C THR A 188 -0.24 -18.99 1.72
N ILE A 189 -1.11 -18.27 2.44
CA ILE A 189 -0.86 -17.83 3.83
C ILE A 189 -1.65 -18.71 4.81
N ALA A 190 -0.97 -19.22 5.83
CA ALA A 190 -1.61 -19.98 6.89
C ALA A 190 -2.40 -19.08 7.85
N ASP A 191 -3.61 -19.51 8.20
CA ASP A 191 -4.52 -18.80 9.09
C ASP A 191 -3.98 -18.58 10.51
N SER A 192 -3.01 -19.39 10.91
CA SER A 192 -2.36 -19.33 12.22
C SER A 192 -1.29 -18.25 12.32
N ILE A 193 -0.92 -17.61 11.22
CA ILE A 193 0.16 -16.61 11.25
C ILE A 193 -0.38 -15.30 11.82
N LYS A 194 0.44 -14.66 12.65
CA LYS A 194 0.09 -13.47 13.44
C LYS A 194 -0.56 -12.35 12.61
N ILE A 195 -0.08 -12.12 11.38
CA ILE A 195 -0.69 -11.15 10.47
C ILE A 195 -2.15 -11.52 10.14
N VAL A 196 -2.44 -12.78 9.81
CA VAL A 196 -3.79 -13.22 9.47
C VAL A 196 -4.72 -13.11 10.66
N CYS A 197 -4.25 -13.46 11.87
CA CYS A 197 -5.02 -13.25 13.09
C CYS A 197 -5.41 -11.76 13.24
N MET A 198 -4.48 -10.85 12.97
CA MET A 198 -4.73 -9.40 12.99
C MET A 198 -5.74 -8.95 11.92
N LEU A 199 -5.70 -9.53 10.71
CA LEU A 199 -6.60 -9.18 9.60
C LEU A 199 -8.04 -9.65 9.80
N LYS A 200 -8.28 -10.60 10.72
CA LYS A 200 -9.61 -11.13 11.05
C LYS A 200 -10.37 -10.27 12.07
N GLU A 201 -9.69 -9.33 12.74
CA GLU A 201 -10.23 -8.37 13.71
C GLU A 201 -10.76 -7.09 13.04
#